data_AF-A0AAW8FQW9-F1
#
_entry.id   AF-A0AAW8FQW9-F1
#
_cell.length_a   1.000
_cell.length_b   1.000
_cell.length_c   1.000
_cell.angle_alpha   90.00
_cell.angle_beta   90.00
_cell.angle_gamma   90.00
#
_symmetry.space_group_name_H-M   'P 1'
#
loop_
_entity.id
_entity.type
_entity.pdbx_description
1 polymer ?
#
loop_
_entity_poly.entity_id
_entity_poly.type
_entity_poly.pdbx_seq_one_letter_code
_entity_poly.pdbx_strand_id
1 'polypeptide(L)'
;MRYDGPDLADVAAQWGVSPEEVARIHAGTEFTVAFCGFAPGFGYLTGLPARYDVPRRATPRTAVPAGSVALAGPYTGVYPRSSPGGWQLIGTTDAVLWDHARVPAALLSPGTRVRFVGAA
;
A
#
# COMPACT_ATOMS: atom_id res chain seq x y z
N MET A 1 -8.95 6.99 1.17
CA MET A 1 -7.71 7.12 0.39
C MET A 1 -8.05 7.47 -1.06
N ARG A 2 -7.12 8.03 -1.81
CA ARG A 2 -7.27 8.37 -3.23
C ARG A 2 -6.44 7.39 -4.06
N TYR A 3 -6.99 6.89 -5.17
CA TYR A 3 -6.26 6.05 -6.12
C TYR A 3 -5.67 6.93 -7.23
N ASP A 4 -4.68 7.74 -6.85
CA ASP A 4 -4.01 8.75 -7.68
C ASP A 4 -2.52 8.41 -7.92
N GLY A 5 -2.15 7.14 -7.71
CA GLY A 5 -0.75 6.72 -7.78
C GLY A 5 -0.21 6.68 -9.20
N PRO A 6 1.08 7.05 -9.39
CA PRO A 6 1.69 7.11 -10.72
C PRO A 6 1.81 5.75 -11.42
N ASP A 7 1.78 4.64 -10.68
CA ASP A 7 1.89 3.29 -11.23
C ASP A 7 0.51 2.60 -11.35
N LEU A 8 -0.59 3.31 -11.06
CA LEU A 8 -1.93 2.72 -11.07
C LEU A 8 -2.30 2.15 -12.45
N ALA A 9 -2.00 2.89 -13.52
CA ALA A 9 -2.26 2.45 -14.89
C ALA A 9 -1.39 1.23 -15.28
N ASP A 10 -0.13 1.20 -14.83
CA ASP A 10 0.78 0.08 -15.11
C ASP A 10 0.35 -1.19 -14.36
N VAL A 11 -0.09 -1.06 -13.11
CA VAL A 11 -0.68 -2.16 -12.34
C VAL A 11 -1.96 -2.67 -13.02
N ALA A 12 -2.83 -1.76 -13.48
CA ALA A 12 -4.04 -2.11 -14.20
C ALA A 12 -3.76 -2.92 -15.47
N ALA A 13 -2.77 -2.48 -16.25
CA ALA A 13 -2.32 -3.20 -17.45
C ALA A 13 -1.78 -4.59 -17.12
N GLN A 14 -0.98 -4.75 -16.06
CA GLN A 14 -0.47 -6.05 -15.62
C GLN A 14 -1.57 -7.00 -15.15
N TRP A 15 -2.61 -6.46 -14.50
CA TRP A 15 -3.76 -7.24 -14.04
C TRP A 15 -4.80 -7.48 -15.15
N GLY A 16 -4.67 -6.84 -16.31
CA GLY A 16 -5.63 -6.93 -17.41
C GLY A 16 -6.98 -6.28 -17.09
N VAL A 17 -6.99 -5.22 -16.29
CA VAL A 17 -8.21 -4.52 -15.85
C VAL A 17 -8.07 -2.99 -16.01
N SER A 18 -9.13 -2.23 -15.75
CA SER A 18 -9.05 -0.77 -15.72
C SER A 18 -8.48 -0.25 -14.39
N PRO A 19 -7.92 0.98 -14.35
CA PRO A 19 -7.50 1.62 -13.09
C PRO A 19 -8.59 1.65 -12.01
N GLU A 20 -9.85 1.86 -12.40
CA GLU A 20 -11.00 1.84 -11.49
C GLU A 20 -11.23 0.44 -10.93
N GLU A 21 -10.98 -0.61 -11.72
CA GLU A 21 -11.08 -1.99 -11.24
C GLU A 21 -9.91 -2.36 -10.31
N VAL A 22 -8.70 -1.83 -10.51
CA VAL A 22 -7.62 -1.94 -9.50
C VAL A 22 -8.10 -1.38 -8.15
N ALA A 23 -8.72 -0.20 -8.19
CA ALA A 23 -9.25 0.45 -7.00
C ALA A 23 -10.34 -0.38 -6.30
N ARG A 24 -11.26 -0.96 -7.08
CA ARG A 24 -12.32 -1.85 -6.56
C ARG A 24 -11.75 -3.14 -5.96
N ILE A 25 -10.83 -3.81 -6.64
CA ILE A 25 -10.16 -5.03 -6.14
C ILE A 25 -9.44 -4.75 -4.83
N HIS A 26 -8.60 -3.71 -4.81
CA HIS A 26 -7.81 -3.39 -3.62
C HIS A 26 -8.70 -2.89 -2.46
N ALA A 27 -9.70 -2.05 -2.69
CA ALA A 27 -10.60 -1.58 -1.63
C ALA A 27 -11.59 -2.66 -1.14
N GLY A 28 -11.92 -3.62 -2.00
CA GLY A 28 -12.80 -4.75 -1.68
C GLY A 28 -12.10 -5.89 -0.94
N THR A 29 -10.77 -5.85 -0.81
CA THR A 29 -9.98 -6.88 -0.13
C THR A 29 -9.83 -6.54 1.36
N GLU A 30 -10.11 -7.51 2.23
CA GLU A 30 -9.68 -7.46 3.63
C GLU A 30 -8.22 -7.91 3.71
N PHE A 31 -7.36 -7.07 4.24
CA PHE A 31 -5.96 -7.36 4.43
C PHE A 31 -5.65 -7.67 5.89
N THR A 32 -4.56 -8.38 6.12
CA THR A 32 -3.97 -8.60 7.46
C THR A 32 -2.52 -8.15 7.45
N VAL A 33 -2.10 -7.43 8.50
CA VAL A 33 -0.69 -7.09 8.71
C VAL A 33 0.08 -8.38 9.03
N ALA A 34 0.86 -8.87 8.08
CA ALA A 34 1.67 -10.07 8.24
C ALA A 34 2.84 -9.83 9.21
N PHE A 35 3.54 -8.71 9.00
CA PHE A 35 4.64 -8.26 9.87
C PHE A 35 4.88 -6.76 9.68
N CYS A 36 5.61 -6.15 10.61
CA CYS A 36 6.06 -4.76 10.52
C CYS A 36 7.58 -4.72 10.35
N GLY A 37 8.10 -3.74 9.59
CA GLY A 37 9.53 -3.62 9.29
C GLY A 37 9.81 -2.43 8.38
N PHE A 38 11.02 -2.31 7.83
CA PHE A 38 11.47 -1.21 6.94
C PHE A 38 11.55 0.18 7.59
N ALA A 39 10.47 0.68 8.20
CA ALA A 39 10.43 1.94 8.93
C ALA A 39 9.37 1.88 10.05
N PRO A 40 9.48 2.72 11.11
CA PRO A 40 8.44 2.81 12.13
C PRO A 40 7.05 3.10 11.53
N GLY A 41 6.09 2.23 11.82
CA GLY A 41 4.72 2.30 11.30
C GLY A 41 4.47 1.65 9.94
N PHE A 42 5.50 1.14 9.25
CA PHE A 42 5.31 0.41 8.00
C PHE A 42 4.92 -1.04 8.28
N GLY A 43 3.72 -1.42 7.84
CA GLY A 43 3.21 -2.80 7.88
C GLY A 43 3.20 -3.41 6.48
N TYR A 44 3.58 -4.68 6.38
CA TYR A 44 3.42 -5.49 5.18
C TYR A 44 2.07 -6.21 5.28
N LEU A 45 1.15 -5.90 4.38
CA LEU A 45 -0.21 -6.41 4.42
C LEU A 45 -0.43 -7.46 3.34
N THR A 46 -1.02 -8.60 3.70
CA THR A 46 -1.40 -9.69 2.78
C THR A 46 -2.91 -9.84 2.72
N GLY A 47 -3.43 -10.43 1.65
CA GLY A 47 -4.87 -10.67 1.47
C GLY A 47 -5.32 -10.74 0.02
N LEU A 48 -4.56 -10.13 -0.90
CA LEU A 48 -4.84 -10.23 -2.33
C LEU A 48 -4.62 -11.68 -2.82
N PRO A 49 -5.50 -12.19 -3.71
CA PRO A 49 -5.23 -13.42 -4.45
C PRO A 49 -3.90 -13.37 -5.22
N ALA A 50 -3.15 -14.48 -5.25
CA ALA A 50 -1.81 -14.56 -5.86
C ALA A 50 -1.75 -14.13 -7.35
N ARG A 51 -2.87 -14.17 -8.08
CA ARG A 51 -2.94 -13.65 -9.46
C ARG A 51 -2.74 -12.14 -9.57
N TYR A 52 -2.83 -11.41 -8.45
CA TYR A 52 -2.65 -9.96 -8.39
C TYR A 52 -1.28 -9.57 -7.85
N ASP A 53 -0.35 -10.52 -7.69
CA ASP A 53 1.03 -10.21 -7.35
C ASP A 53 1.66 -9.33 -8.44
N VAL A 54 2.31 -8.24 -8.03
CA VAL A 54 2.99 -7.32 -8.96
C VAL A 54 4.47 -7.17 -8.62
N PRO A 55 5.40 -7.30 -9.58
CA PRO A 55 6.81 -7.13 -9.30
C PRO A 55 7.11 -5.70 -8.85
N ARG A 56 8.18 -5.57 -8.06
CA ARG A 56 8.81 -4.27 -7.76
C ARG A 56 9.28 -3.62 -9.07
N ARG A 57 9.34 -2.30 -9.07
CA ARG A 57 9.98 -1.53 -10.15
C ARG A 57 11.44 -1.98 -10.30
N ALA A 58 11.90 -2.09 -11.54
CA ALA A 58 13.29 -2.46 -11.86
C ALA A 58 14.29 -1.46 -11.26
N THR A 59 13.95 -0.16 -11.28
CA THR A 59 14.72 0.91 -10.63
C THR A 59 13.87 1.55 -9.53
N PRO A 60 14.29 1.50 -8.26
CA PRO A 60 13.61 2.19 -7.17
C PRO A 60 13.52 3.70 -7.39
N ARG A 61 12.46 4.33 -6.88
CA ARG A 61 12.42 5.78 -6.73
C ARG A 61 13.39 6.21 -5.64
N THR A 62 14.08 7.31 -5.87
CA THR A 62 14.94 7.96 -4.87
C THR A 62 14.12 8.52 -3.70
N ALA A 63 12.88 8.93 -3.96
CA ALA A 63 11.93 9.35 -2.95
C ALA A 63 10.51 8.89 -3.30
N VAL A 64 9.85 8.24 -2.34
CA VAL A 64 8.42 7.92 -2.32
C VAL A 64 7.80 8.78 -1.23
N PRO A 65 6.75 9.58 -1.51
CA PRO A 65 6.10 10.43 -0.50
C PRO A 65 5.53 9.64 0.69
N ALA A 66 5.45 10.31 1.84
CA ALA A 66 4.67 9.80 2.97
C ALA A 66 3.19 9.66 2.58
N GLY A 67 2.53 8.64 3.09
CA GLY A 67 1.14 8.33 2.76
C GLY A 67 0.94 7.62 1.42
N SER A 68 2.00 7.36 0.64
CA SER A 68 1.88 6.56 -0.58
C SER A 68 1.43 5.14 -0.27
N VAL A 69 0.39 4.69 -0.96
CA VAL A 69 -0.15 3.33 -0.92
C VAL A 69 0.43 2.56 -2.10
N ALA A 70 0.97 1.38 -1.86
CA ALA A 70 1.78 0.68 -2.84
C ALA A 70 1.66 -0.84 -2.78
N LEU A 71 2.02 -1.50 -3.88
CA LEU A 71 2.03 -2.95 -4.06
C LEU A 71 3.42 -3.49 -4.43
N ALA A 72 3.76 -4.67 -3.92
CA ALA A 72 4.91 -5.46 -4.37
C ALA A 72 4.80 -6.93 -3.95
N GLY A 73 4.94 -7.84 -4.92
CA GLY A 73 4.64 -9.25 -4.75
C GLY A 73 3.22 -9.43 -4.17
N PRO A 74 3.06 -10.26 -3.13
CA PRO A 74 1.76 -10.50 -2.49
C PRO A 74 1.36 -9.41 -1.49
N TYR A 75 2.16 -8.34 -1.37
CA TYR A 75 2.00 -7.33 -0.33
C TYR A 75 1.41 -6.03 -0.85
N THR A 76 0.54 -5.44 -0.04
CA THR A 76 0.23 -4.00 -0.06
C THR A 76 0.82 -3.33 1.19
N GLY A 77 0.99 -2.02 1.14
CA GLY A 77 1.66 -1.27 2.19
C GLY A 77 1.46 0.23 2.03
N VAL A 78 1.63 0.96 3.12
CA VAL A 78 1.57 2.42 3.13
C VAL A 78 2.88 2.96 3.69
N TYR A 79 3.52 3.87 2.96
CA TYR A 79 4.77 4.51 3.38
C TYR A 79 4.48 5.50 4.51
N PRO A 80 4.97 5.29 5.75
CA PRO A 80 4.67 6.17 6.88
C PRO A 80 5.40 7.52 6.79
N ARG A 81 6.51 7.58 6.03
CA ARG A 81 7.38 8.75 5.84
C ARG A 81 7.99 8.71 4.44
N SER A 82 8.56 9.84 4.01
CA SER A 82 9.29 9.89 2.74
C SER A 82 10.56 9.02 2.80
N SER A 83 10.74 8.14 1.83
CA SER A 83 11.90 7.24 1.74
C SER A 83 12.10 6.71 0.31
N PRO A 84 13.31 6.26 -0.08
CA PRO A 84 13.48 5.51 -1.31
C PRO A 84 12.61 4.24 -1.32
N GLY A 85 12.09 3.85 -2.50
CA GLY A 85 11.15 2.73 -2.58
C GLY A 85 10.95 2.22 -4.00
N GLY A 86 10.82 0.89 -4.13
CA GLY A 86 10.64 0.22 -5.43
C GLY A 86 9.26 -0.41 -5.61
N TRP A 87 8.30 -0.10 -4.74
CA TRP A 87 6.94 -0.64 -4.86
C TRP A 87 6.14 0.16 -5.90
N GLN A 88 5.14 -0.47 -6.49
CA GLN A 88 4.22 0.15 -7.43
C GLN A 88 3.24 1.03 -6.65
N LEU A 89 3.27 2.34 -6.85
CA LEU A 89 2.45 3.31 -6.14
C LEU A 89 1.09 3.43 -6.81
N ILE A 90 0.02 3.02 -6.11
CA ILE A 90 -1.35 2.99 -6.62
C ILE A 90 -2.24 4.09 -6.06
N GLY A 91 -1.81 4.79 -5.01
CA GLY A 91 -2.60 5.87 -4.42
C GLY A 91 -1.95 6.56 -3.24
N THR A 92 -2.73 7.40 -2.56
CA THR A 92 -2.32 8.18 -1.39
C THR A 92 -3.37 8.14 -0.28
N THR A 93 -2.91 8.21 0.97
CA THR A 93 -3.76 8.33 2.15
C THR A 93 -3.18 9.35 3.12
N ASP A 94 -4.06 10.06 3.81
CA ASP A 94 -3.68 11.03 4.85
C ASP A 94 -3.61 10.37 6.25
N ALA A 95 -3.75 9.04 6.32
CA ALA A 95 -3.69 8.29 7.57
C ALA A 95 -2.30 8.32 8.21
N VAL A 96 -2.24 8.67 9.49
CA VAL A 96 -0.99 8.71 10.28
C VAL A 96 -0.69 7.31 10.85
N LEU A 97 0.24 6.61 10.22
CA LEU A 97 0.61 5.23 10.60
C LEU A 97 1.51 5.15 11.84
N TRP A 98 2.28 6.20 12.11
CA TRP A 98 3.16 6.29 13.27
C TRP A 98 3.01 7.66 13.93
N ASP A 99 2.66 7.66 15.21
CA ASP A 99 2.59 8.85 16.04
C ASP A 99 3.15 8.53 17.43
N HIS A 100 4.20 9.24 17.84
CA HIS A 100 4.86 9.02 19.12
C HIS A 100 4.03 9.50 20.33
N ALA A 101 3.02 10.35 20.09
CA ALA A 101 2.10 10.83 21.12
C ALA A 101 0.87 9.91 21.29
N ARG A 102 0.66 8.94 20.39
CA ARG A 102 -0.47 7.99 20.41
C ARG A 102 -0.10 6.69 21.12
N VAL A 103 -1.06 6.06 21.82
CA VAL A 103 -0.91 4.70 22.40
C VAL A 103 -1.95 3.75 21.82
N PRO A 104 -1.55 2.69 21.07
CA PRO A 104 -0.18 2.41 20.62
C PRO A 104 0.30 3.41 19.54
N ALA A 105 1.61 3.62 19.47
CA ALA A 105 2.21 4.57 18.52
C ALA A 105 1.98 4.16 17.06
N ALA A 106 2.13 2.87 16.78
CA ALA A 106 1.84 2.30 15.48
C ALA A 106 0.33 2.06 15.31
N LEU A 107 -0.22 2.56 14.20
CA LEU A 107 -1.58 2.23 13.77
C LEU A 107 -1.68 0.76 13.35
N LEU A 108 -0.60 0.23 12.79
CA LEU A 108 -0.51 -1.12 12.24
C LEU A 108 0.39 -1.98 13.13
N SER A 109 -0.17 -3.09 13.63
CA SER A 109 0.57 -4.12 14.36
C SER A 109 0.27 -5.51 13.77
N PRO A 110 1.18 -6.49 13.85
CA PRO A 110 0.95 -7.82 13.27
C PRO A 110 -0.38 -8.43 13.70
N GLY A 111 -1.10 -9.03 12.75
CA GLY A 111 -2.46 -9.55 12.96
C GLY A 111 -3.58 -8.52 12.85
N THR A 112 -3.28 -7.22 12.74
CA THR A 112 -4.30 -6.19 12.51
C THR A 112 -4.98 -6.41 11.16
N ARG A 113 -6.30 -6.45 11.14
CA ARG A 113 -7.10 -6.45 9.91
C ARG A 113 -7.29 -5.04 9.39
N VAL A 114 -7.12 -4.85 8.09
CA VAL A 114 -7.11 -3.55 7.43
C VAL A 114 -7.98 -3.63 6.18
N ARG A 115 -8.82 -2.61 5.99
CA ARG A 115 -9.55 -2.42 4.74
C ARG A 115 -9.28 -1.02 4.23
N PHE A 116 -8.91 -0.92 2.96
CA PHE A 116 -8.76 0.37 2.31
C PHE A 116 -10.12 0.85 1.81
N VAL A 117 -10.45 2.10 2.10
CA VAL A 117 -11.69 2.73 1.62
C VAL A 117 -11.33 3.84 0.65
N GLY A 118 -11.84 3.76 -0.57
CA GLY A 118 -11.75 4.85 -1.55
C GLY A 118 -12.59 6.04 -1.06
N ALA A 119 -12.08 7.25 -1.22
CA ALA A 119 -12.95 8.43 -1.25
C ALA A 119 -13.64 8.44 -2.62
N ALA A 120 -14.97 8.63 -2.61
CA ALA A 120 -15.75 8.86 -3.83
C ALA A 120 -15.34 10.20 -4.48
#